data_AF-A0A5N7C4R2-F1
#
_entry.id   AF-A0A5N7C4R2-F1
#
_cell.length_a   1.000
_cell.length_b   1.000
_cell.length_c   1.000
_cell.angle_alpha   90.00
_cell.angle_beta   90.00
_cell.angle_gamma   90.00
#
_symmetry.space_group_name_H-M   'P 1'
#
loop_
_entity.id
_entity.type
_entity.pdbx_description
1 polymer ?
#
loop_
_entity_poly.entity_id
_entity_poly.type
_entity_poly.pdbx_seq_one_letter_code
_entity_poly.pdbx_strand_id
1 'polypeptide(L)'
;MPAQIDTQWEQITSLRAEGKDIPLFGVPFAVKDNIDAAGFCTKAACPLFATEPSTTDATVVSRLKNQGVIVVAKTNLDQFPTGLVGTRSPCGAVANVFDPDRVSGGSSSGSAVVVS
;
A
#
# COMPACT_ATOMS: atom_id res chain seq x y z
N MET A 1 10.29 7.95 12.06
CA MET A 1 9.33 7.21 11.21
C MET A 1 10.06 5.99 10.65
N PRO A 2 9.40 4.99 10.04
CA PRO A 2 10.12 3.95 9.30
C PRO A 2 11.06 4.59 8.26
N ALA A 3 12.33 4.15 8.17
CA ALA A 3 13.37 4.79 7.35
C ALA A 3 12.96 5.00 5.87
N GLN A 4 12.17 4.07 5.32
CA GLN A 4 11.61 4.17 3.96
C GLN A 4 10.69 5.37 3.73
N ILE A 5 10.02 5.90 4.77
CA ILE A 5 9.18 7.09 4.66
C ILE A 5 10.07 8.35 4.63
N ASP A 6 11.11 8.39 5.46
CA ASP A 6 12.05 9.51 5.50
C ASP A 6 12.80 9.63 4.16
N THR A 7 13.25 8.52 3.57
CA THR A 7 13.85 8.51 2.22
C THR A 7 12.90 9.03 1.14
N GLN A 8 11.62 8.65 1.19
CA GLN A 8 10.63 9.17 0.24
C GLN A 8 10.41 10.68 0.42
N TRP A 9 10.36 11.15 1.67
CA TRP A 9 10.20 12.57 1.99
C TRP A 9 11.36 13.41 1.47
N GLU A 10 12.60 12.96 1.68
CA GLU A 10 13.80 13.60 1.16
C GLU A 10 13.77 13.67 -0.37
N GLN A 11 13.42 12.56 -1.03
CA GLN A 11 13.32 12.50 -2.49
C GLN A 11 12.32 13.53 -3.04
N ILE A 12 11.07 13.52 -2.56
CA ILE A 12 10.05 14.45 -3.10
C ILE A 12 10.38 15.91 -2.77
N THR A 13 11.05 16.17 -1.64
CA THR A 13 11.49 17.52 -1.26
C THR A 13 12.58 18.02 -2.20
N SER A 14 13.54 17.17 -2.57
CA SER A 14 14.55 17.49 -3.60
C SER A 14 13.90 17.79 -4.95
N LEU A 15 12.98 16.93 -5.41
CA LEU A 15 12.27 17.14 -6.68
C LEU A 15 11.50 18.46 -6.70
N ARG A 16 10.88 18.84 -5.57
CA ARG A 16 10.18 20.13 -5.42
C ARG A 16 11.16 21.31 -5.50
N ALA A 17 12.30 21.20 -4.82
CA ALA A 17 13.33 22.23 -4.83
C ALA A 17 13.96 22.43 -6.22
N GLU A 18 14.05 21.36 -7.01
CA GLU A 18 14.43 21.38 -8.43
C GLU A 18 13.37 21.99 -9.36
N GLY A 19 12.19 22.36 -8.84
CA GLY A 19 11.11 22.96 -9.62
C GLY A 19 10.29 21.97 -10.46
N LYS A 20 10.35 20.67 -10.15
CA LYS A 20 9.51 19.67 -10.82
C LYS A 20 8.04 19.82 -10.41
N ASP A 21 7.15 19.63 -11.38
CA ASP A 21 5.72 19.54 -11.12
C ASP A 21 5.37 18.17 -10.53
N ILE A 22 4.91 18.18 -9.27
CA ILE A 22 4.59 16.99 -8.48
C ILE A 22 3.23 17.22 -7.80
N PRO A 23 2.13 17.00 -8.53
CA PRO A 23 0.79 17.42 -8.11
C PRO A 23 0.27 16.68 -6.87
N LEU A 24 0.91 15.58 -6.46
CA LEU A 24 0.57 14.79 -5.29
C LEU A 24 1.61 14.89 -4.17
N PHE A 25 2.36 16.01 -4.10
CA PHE A 25 3.40 16.23 -3.10
C PHE A 25 2.94 15.89 -1.68
N GLY A 26 3.55 14.86 -1.09
CA GLY A 26 3.35 14.46 0.29
C GLY A 26 2.04 13.73 0.56
N VAL A 27 1.23 13.43 -0.46
CA VAL A 27 -0.04 12.70 -0.29
C VAL A 27 0.25 11.29 0.23
N PRO A 28 -0.27 10.90 1.41
CA PRO A 28 -0.11 9.53 1.92
C PRO A 28 -0.83 8.52 1.05
N PHE A 29 -0.17 7.40 0.76
CA PHE A 29 -0.71 6.36 -0.10
C PHE A 29 -0.48 4.97 0.50
N ALA A 30 -1.53 4.16 0.56
CA ALA A 30 -1.44 2.76 0.98
C ALA A 30 -1.53 1.84 -0.24
N VAL A 31 -0.62 0.88 -0.34
CA VAL A 31 -0.51 -0.02 -1.49
C VAL A 31 -1.07 -1.38 -1.13
N LYS A 32 -1.91 -1.98 -1.98
CA LYS A 32 -2.40 -3.35 -1.74
C LYS A 32 -1.22 -4.33 -1.65
N ASP A 33 -1.21 -5.22 -0.66
CA ASP A 33 -0.04 -6.06 -0.34
C ASP A 33 0.34 -7.11 -1.41
N ASN A 34 -0.39 -7.19 -2.53
CA ASN A 34 0.02 -7.93 -3.73
C ASN A 34 0.68 -7.06 -4.80
N ILE A 35 1.03 -5.80 -4.49
CA ILE A 35 1.71 -4.86 -5.38
C ILE A 35 3.02 -4.44 -4.74
N ASP A 36 4.10 -4.51 -5.52
CA ASP A 36 5.44 -4.13 -5.06
C ASP A 36 5.58 -2.63 -4.82
N ALA A 37 6.14 -2.31 -3.65
CA ALA A 37 6.58 -0.99 -3.28
C ALA A 37 7.96 -1.13 -2.63
N ALA A 38 8.97 -0.48 -3.20
CA ALA A 38 10.34 -0.57 -2.74
C ALA A 38 10.45 -0.19 -1.26
N GLY A 39 11.14 -1.01 -0.46
CA GLY A 39 11.26 -0.86 0.99
C GLY A 39 10.21 -1.64 1.80
N PHE A 40 9.10 -2.05 1.17
CA PHE A 40 8.03 -2.80 1.85
C PHE A 40 8.01 -4.27 1.40
N CYS A 41 7.71 -5.19 2.32
CA CYS A 41 7.44 -6.58 1.95
C CYS A 41 6.12 -6.67 1.16
N THR A 42 6.09 -7.50 0.12
CA THR A 42 4.87 -7.85 -0.64
C THR A 42 4.53 -9.29 -0.33
N LYS A 43 3.59 -9.53 0.59
CA LYS A 43 3.27 -10.88 1.07
C LYS A 43 2.04 -11.48 0.40
N ALA A 44 1.22 -10.68 -0.27
CA ALA A 44 -0.10 -11.10 -0.78
C ALA A 44 -0.94 -11.84 0.28
N ALA A 45 -0.88 -11.40 1.55
CA ALA A 45 -1.46 -12.07 2.72
C ALA A 45 -1.04 -13.55 2.88
N CYS A 46 0.16 -13.91 2.41
CA CYS A 46 0.79 -15.21 2.63
C CYS A 46 2.11 -15.03 3.40
N PRO A 47 2.15 -15.38 4.71
CA PRO A 47 3.34 -15.19 5.54
C PRO A 47 4.63 -15.80 5.00
N LEU A 48 4.52 -16.87 4.21
CA LEU A 48 5.66 -17.61 3.63
C LEU A 48 6.05 -17.15 2.22
N PHE A 49 5.31 -16.21 1.61
CA PHE A 49 5.56 -15.82 0.22
C PHE A 49 6.79 -14.92 0.06
N ALA A 50 6.97 -13.94 0.94
CA ALA A 50 8.13 -13.06 0.93
C ALA A 50 8.47 -12.59 2.35
N THR A 51 9.75 -12.68 2.70
CA THR A 51 10.30 -12.18 3.98
C THR A 51 11.06 -10.87 3.81
N GLU A 52 11.65 -10.65 2.63
CA GLU A 52 12.44 -9.45 2.34
C GLU A 52 11.58 -8.33 1.72
N PRO A 53 11.93 -7.07 1.96
CA PRO A 53 11.38 -5.94 1.21
C PRO A 53 11.64 -6.03 -0.30
N SER A 54 10.68 -5.56 -1.10
CA SER A 54 10.90 -5.41 -2.54
C SER A 54 12.00 -4.37 -2.79
N THR A 55 12.89 -4.64 -3.75
CA THR A 55 13.97 -3.72 -4.15
C THR A 55 13.52 -2.69 -5.17
N THR A 56 12.43 -2.97 -5.89
CA THR A 56 11.87 -2.12 -6.93
C THR A 56 10.38 -1.87 -6.70
N ASP A 57 9.90 -0.73 -7.20
CA ASP A 57 8.48 -0.42 -7.25
C ASP A 57 7.82 -1.12 -8.44
N ALA A 58 6.58 -1.56 -8.28
CA ALA A 58 5.73 -1.87 -9.42
C ALA A 58 5.49 -0.60 -10.26
N THR A 59 5.23 -0.75 -11.56
CA THR A 59 5.06 0.38 -12.49
C THR A 59 4.06 1.43 -12.00
N VAL A 60 2.92 1.00 -11.42
CA VAL A 60 1.90 1.93 -10.88
C VAL A 60 2.41 2.71 -9.67
N VAL A 61 3.16 2.06 -8.77
CA VAL A 61 3.72 2.69 -7.58
C VAL A 61 4.82 3.67 -7.97
N SER A 62 5.71 3.29 -8.89
CA SER A 62 6.74 4.19 -9.44
C SER A 62 6.12 5.43 -10.07
N ARG A 63 5.05 5.27 -10.88
CA ARG A 63 4.33 6.42 -11.47
C ARG A 63 3.75 7.35 -10.41
N LEU A 64 3.11 6.80 -9.38
CA LEU A 64 2.52 7.61 -8.30
C LEU A 64 3.60 8.32 -7.46
N LYS A 65 4.69 7.63 -7.09
CA LYS A 65 5.82 8.22 -6.37
C LYS A 65 6.46 9.35 -7.16
N ASN A 66 6.58 9.22 -8.49
CA ASN A 66 7.06 10.29 -9.36
C ASN A 66 6.13 11.52 -9.40
N GLN A 67 4.88 11.39 -8.97
CA GLN A 67 3.95 12.53 -8.80
C GLN A 67 3.99 13.11 -7.37
N GLY A 68 4.81 12.55 -6.47
CA GLY A 68 5.04 13.07 -5.12
C GLY A 68 4.32 12.34 -3.99
N VAL A 69 3.63 11.23 -4.24
CA VAL A 69 2.98 10.47 -3.15
C VAL A 69 4.02 9.83 -2.23
N ILE A 70 3.62 9.57 -0.99
CA ILE A 70 4.41 8.83 -0.01
C ILE A 70 3.70 7.53 0.30
N VAL A 71 4.34 6.40 -0.01
CA VAL A 71 3.84 5.09 0.41
C VAL A 71 4.09 4.93 1.91
N VAL A 72 3.02 4.77 2.68
CA VAL A 72 3.06 4.68 4.15
C VAL A 72 2.79 3.27 4.68
N ALA A 73 2.08 2.43 3.92
CA ALA A 73 1.66 1.11 4.37
C ALA A 73 1.32 0.15 3.22
N LYS A 74 1.26 -1.14 3.56
CA LYS A 74 0.65 -2.19 2.75
C LYS A 74 -0.74 -2.55 3.32
N THR A 75 -1.76 -2.68 2.48
CA THR A 75 -3.13 -2.99 2.94
C THR A 75 -3.41 -4.49 2.91
N ASN A 76 -4.23 -4.94 3.87
CA ASN A 76 -4.70 -6.32 3.93
C ASN A 76 -5.59 -6.67 2.72
N LEU A 77 -5.65 -7.96 2.38
CA LEU A 77 -6.38 -8.53 1.26
C LEU A 77 -6.75 -9.98 1.52
N ASP A 78 -7.70 -10.52 0.74
CA ASP A 78 -7.82 -11.98 0.63
C ASP A 78 -6.54 -12.57 0.01
N GLN A 79 -6.00 -13.62 0.63
CA GLN A 79 -4.73 -14.24 0.26
C GLN A 79 -4.66 -14.59 -1.23
N PHE A 80 -3.54 -14.23 -1.86
CA PHE A 80 -3.29 -14.42 -3.30
C PHE A 80 -4.44 -13.92 -4.20
N PRO A 81 -4.92 -12.70 -3.95
CA PRO A 81 -6.23 -12.21 -4.43
C PRO A 81 -7.39 -13.22 -4.63
N THR A 82 -7.46 -14.35 -3.93
CA THR A 82 -8.39 -15.45 -4.24
C THR A 82 -9.70 -15.44 -3.43
N GLY A 83 -10.12 -14.29 -2.91
CA GLY A 83 -11.39 -14.11 -2.21
C GLY A 83 -12.14 -12.86 -2.64
N LEU A 84 -13.42 -12.79 -2.29
CA LEU A 84 -14.33 -11.70 -2.69
C LEU A 84 -14.94 -10.94 -1.50
N VAL A 85 -14.56 -11.28 -0.27
CA VAL A 85 -15.23 -10.78 0.95
C VAL A 85 -14.28 -10.24 2.02
N GLY A 86 -12.96 -10.39 1.88
CA GLY A 86 -11.99 -9.82 2.82
C GLY A 86 -11.77 -10.61 4.11
N THR A 87 -12.15 -11.89 4.14
CA THR A 87 -12.07 -12.76 5.32
C THR A 87 -11.02 -13.87 5.20
N ARG A 88 -10.43 -14.08 4.01
CA ARG A 88 -9.42 -15.12 3.74
C ARG A 88 -8.01 -14.55 3.88
N SER A 89 -7.70 -13.94 5.03
CA SER A 89 -6.37 -13.43 5.35
C SER A 89 -5.86 -13.97 6.69
N PRO A 90 -4.60 -14.45 6.77
CA PRO A 90 -3.95 -14.77 8.03
C PRO A 90 -3.79 -13.56 8.97
N CYS A 91 -3.91 -12.33 8.45
CA CYS A 91 -3.91 -11.11 9.26
C CYS A 91 -5.29 -10.79 9.88
N GLY A 92 -6.28 -11.68 9.70
CA GLY A 92 -7.65 -11.50 10.16
C GLY A 92 -8.57 -10.89 9.10
N ALA A 93 -9.87 -11.03 9.33
CA ALA A 93 -10.90 -10.43 8.50
C ALA A 93 -10.90 -8.90 8.65
N VAL A 94 -11.15 -8.20 7.55
CA VAL A 94 -11.33 -6.75 7.57
C VAL A 94 -12.82 -6.43 7.72
N ALA A 95 -13.18 -5.71 8.77
CA ALA A 95 -14.56 -5.30 9.03
C ALA A 95 -14.99 -4.18 8.05
N ASN A 96 -16.27 -4.13 7.69
CA ASN A 96 -16.82 -3.03 6.93
C ASN A 96 -16.87 -1.74 7.78
N VAL A 97 -16.56 -0.58 7.18
CA VAL A 97 -16.52 0.72 7.87
C VAL A 97 -17.91 1.19 8.32
N PHE A 98 -18.96 0.84 7.59
CA PHE A 98 -20.32 1.30 7.86
C PHE A 98 -21.11 0.37 8.80
N ASP A 99 -20.72 -0.90 8.88
CA ASP A 99 -21.38 -1.91 9.72
C ASP A 99 -20.38 -3.05 10.03
N PRO A 100 -19.79 -3.11 11.24
CA PRO A 100 -18.73 -4.07 11.57
C PRO A 100 -19.20 -5.54 11.54
N ASP A 101 -20.51 -5.80 11.56
CA ASP A 101 -21.08 -7.14 11.41
C ASP A 101 -21.16 -7.60 9.94
N ARG A 102 -20.77 -6.74 9.00
CA ARG A 102 -20.70 -7.03 7.56
C ARG A 102 -19.27 -7.13 7.04
N VAL A 103 -19.15 -7.84 5.93
CA VAL A 103 -17.89 -7.96 5.18
C VAL A 103 -17.49 -6.64 4.52
N SER A 104 -16.20 -6.33 4.50
CA SER A 104 -15.64 -5.19 3.74
C SER A 104 -15.73 -5.37 2.22
N GLY A 105 -15.91 -6.62 1.76
CA GLY A 105 -15.67 -7.00 0.37
C GLY A 105 -14.20 -7.37 0.13
N GLY A 106 -13.89 -7.94 -1.04
CA GLY A 106 -12.57 -8.44 -1.37
C GLY A 106 -12.33 -8.59 -2.88
N SER A 107 -11.10 -8.89 -3.30
CA SER A 107 -9.94 -9.15 -2.43
C SER A 107 -9.27 -7.87 -1.88
N SER A 108 -9.62 -6.68 -2.38
CA SER A 108 -9.00 -5.40 -1.95
C SER A 108 -9.59 -4.83 -0.65
N SER A 109 -9.77 -5.68 0.36
CA SER A 109 -10.50 -5.36 1.59
C SER A 109 -9.92 -4.18 2.36
N GLY A 110 -8.63 -4.25 2.73
CA GLY A 110 -7.97 -3.17 3.47
C GLY A 110 -7.86 -1.87 2.68
N SER A 111 -7.73 -1.95 1.35
CA SER A 111 -7.72 -0.76 0.49
C SER A 111 -9.05 -0.04 0.47
N ALA A 112 -10.18 -0.77 0.45
CA ALA A 112 -11.50 -0.14 0.51
C ALA A 112 -11.74 0.54 1.87
N VAL A 113 -11.35 -0.13 2.95
CA VAL A 113 -11.56 0.35 4.33
C VAL A 113 -10.72 1.58 4.65
N VAL A 114 -9.47 1.69 4.19
CA VAL A 114 -8.61 2.84 4.51
C VAL A 114 -9.03 4.14 3.82
N VAL A 115 -9.88 4.08 2.79
CA VAL A 115 -10.36 5.26 2.05
C VAL A 115 -11.85 5.56 2.25
N SER A 116 -12.55 4.73 3.04
CA SER A 116 -13.99 4.91 3.34
C SER A 116 -14.22 5.64 4.65
#